data_AF-A0A2U3X5K5-F1
#
_entry.id   AF-A0A2U3X5K5-F1
#
_cell.length_a   1.000
_cell.length_b   1.000
_cell.length_c   1.000
_cell.angle_alpha   90.00
_cell.angle_beta   90.00
_cell.angle_gamma   90.00
#
_symmetry.space_group_name_H-M   'P 1'
#
loop_
_entity.id
_entity.type
_entity.pdbx_description
1 polymer ?
#
loop_
_entity_poly.entity_id
_entity_poly.type
_entity_poly.pdbx_seq_one_letter_code
_entity_poly.pdbx_strand_id
1 'polypeptide(L)'
;FAVSLGYWHDPYIQHFVRLSKERKAPEINRGYFARVHGVSQLIKAFLRKTECHCQILNLGAGMDTTFWRLKDEDLLPSKYFEVDFPMIVTRKLHSLKVKPFLLQPIIELHSEDPLQN
;
A
#
# COMPACT_ATOMS: atom_id res chain seq x y z
N PHE A 1 14.92 0.13 7.05
CA PHE A 1 13.78 -0.77 6.80
C PHE A 1 14.31 -2.04 6.15
N ALA A 2 13.58 -3.15 6.16
CA ALA A 2 13.96 -4.29 5.33
C ALA A 2 13.99 -3.90 3.83
N VAL A 3 13.10 -3.00 3.40
CA VAL A 3 13.11 -2.35 2.06
C VAL A 3 14.44 -1.69 1.73
N SER A 4 15.02 -0.90 2.64
CA SER A 4 16.30 -0.21 2.39
C SER A 4 17.50 -1.15 2.31
N LEU A 5 17.32 -2.42 2.70
CA LEU A 5 18.31 -3.49 2.55
C LEU A 5 18.01 -4.39 1.34
N GLY A 6 17.03 -4.03 0.50
CA GLY A 6 16.72 -4.75 -0.74
C GLY A 6 15.87 -6.01 -0.57
N TYR A 7 15.24 -6.23 0.59
CA TYR A 7 14.38 -7.42 0.77
C TYR A 7 13.17 -7.40 -0.18
N TRP A 8 12.58 -6.24 -0.46
CA TRP A 8 11.59 -6.05 -1.52
C TRP A 8 11.60 -4.60 -2.00
N HIS A 9 11.00 -4.35 -3.16
CA HIS A 9 10.88 -3.02 -3.73
C HIS A 9 9.62 -2.31 -3.20
N ASP A 10 9.80 -1.15 -2.59
CA ASP A 10 8.72 -0.27 -2.13
C ASP A 10 9.23 1.18 -2.09
N PRO A 11 8.99 1.96 -3.15
CA PRO A 11 9.44 3.36 -3.19
C PRO A 11 8.57 4.28 -2.31
N TYR A 12 7.44 3.79 -1.78
CA TYR A 12 6.41 4.59 -1.12
C TYR A 12 6.57 4.66 0.39
N ILE A 13 6.99 3.58 1.03
CA ILE A 13 6.97 3.45 2.51
C ILE A 13 7.79 4.54 3.23
N GLN A 14 8.87 5.01 2.60
CA GLN A 14 9.73 6.08 3.14
C GLN A 14 9.01 7.42 3.32
N HIS A 15 7.86 7.62 2.68
CA HIS A 15 7.08 8.85 2.77
C HIS A 15 6.04 8.83 3.89
N PHE A 16 5.78 7.65 4.47
CA PHE A 16 4.85 7.49 5.59
C PHE A 16 5.56 7.31 6.94
N VAL A 17 6.76 6.71 6.92
CA VAL A 17 7.50 6.38 8.14
C VAL A 17 8.97 6.76 8.02
N ARG A 18 9.53 7.28 9.12
CA ARG A 18 10.96 7.62 9.19
C ARG A 18 11.80 6.35 9.21
N LEU A 19 12.88 6.34 8.44
CA LEU A 19 13.85 5.25 8.46
C LEU A 19 14.45 5.13 9.87
N SER A 20 14.26 3.97 10.52
CA SER A 20 14.96 3.69 11.77
C SER A 20 16.46 3.59 11.52
N LYS A 21 17.25 4.26 12.37
CA LYS A 21 18.72 4.19 12.38
C LYS A 21 19.23 2.92 13.09
N GLU A 22 18.37 2.24 13.84
CA GLU A 22 18.72 1.02 14.55
C GLU A 22 18.76 -0.18 13.61
N ARG A 23 19.83 -0.97 13.70
CA ARG A 23 19.95 -2.22 12.95
C ARG A 23 19.09 -3.29 13.64
N LYS A 24 18.16 -3.88 12.87
CA LYS A 24 17.38 -5.05 13.31
C LYS A 24 18.13 -6.33 12.98
N ALA A 25 17.93 -7.37 13.78
CA ALA A 25 18.46 -8.71 13.51
C ALA A 25 18.01 -9.22 12.12
N PRO A 26 18.87 -9.92 11.35
CA PRO A 26 18.54 -10.39 10.01
C PRO A 26 17.26 -11.23 9.93
N GLU A 27 16.99 -12.04 10.95
CA GLU A 27 15.82 -12.91 11.08
C GLU A 27 14.53 -12.10 11.13
N ILE A 28 14.55 -10.94 11.78
CA ILE A 28 13.40 -10.02 11.80
C ILE A 28 13.11 -9.55 10.37
N ASN A 29 14.13 -9.11 9.62
CA ASN A 29 13.93 -8.65 8.25
C ASN A 29 13.44 -9.78 7.33
N ARG A 30 13.96 -11.01 7.50
CA ARG A 30 13.48 -12.20 6.78
C ARG A 30 12.02 -12.52 7.11
N GLY A 31 11.63 -12.41 8.38
CA GLY A 31 10.23 -12.58 8.79
C GLY A 31 9.30 -11.55 8.16
N TYR A 32 9.71 -10.28 8.12
CA TYR A 32 8.95 -9.23 7.42
C TYR A 32 8.85 -9.50 5.91
N PHE A 33 9.94 -9.94 5.28
CA PHE A 33 9.92 -10.32 3.87
C PHE A 33 8.93 -11.46 3.61
N ALA A 34 9.00 -12.55 4.37
CA ALA A 34 8.09 -13.69 4.21
C ALA A 34 6.63 -13.26 4.40
N ARG A 35 6.34 -12.41 5.40
CA ARG A 35 5.01 -11.85 5.62
C ARG A 35 4.51 -11.04 4.42
N VAL A 36 5.30 -10.06 3.97
CA VAL A 36 4.92 -9.18 2.84
C VAL A 36 4.75 -9.99 1.57
N HIS A 37 5.68 -10.91 1.30
CA HIS A 37 5.63 -11.77 0.12
C HIS A 37 4.42 -12.69 0.14
N GLY A 38 4.16 -13.38 1.27
CA GLY A 38 3.02 -14.30 1.39
C GLY A 38 1.68 -13.60 1.19
N VAL A 39 1.47 -12.44 1.83
CA VAL A 39 0.25 -11.64 1.64
C VAL A 39 0.15 -11.14 0.20
N SER A 40 1.25 -10.66 -0.38
CA SER A 40 1.27 -10.19 -1.77
C SER A 40 0.88 -11.29 -2.76
N GLN A 41 1.36 -12.53 -2.57
CA GLN A 41 1.01 -13.65 -3.44
C GLN A 41 -0.48 -13.97 -3.37
N LEU A 42 -1.08 -13.95 -2.18
CA LEU A 42 -2.52 -14.19 -2.01
C LEU A 42 -3.36 -13.09 -2.66
N ILE A 43 -2.97 -11.82 -2.50
CA ILE A 43 -3.62 -10.69 -3.16
C ILE A 43 -3.55 -10.84 -4.69
N LYS A 44 -2.37 -11.12 -5.25
CA LYS A 44 -2.20 -11.31 -6.70
C LYS A 44 -2.97 -12.52 -7.22
N ALA A 45 -3.04 -13.61 -6.45
CA ALA A 45 -3.84 -14.78 -6.81
C ALA A 45 -5.34 -14.44 -6.83
N PHE A 46 -5.84 -13.69 -5.84
CA PHE A 46 -7.21 -13.21 -5.79
C PHE A 46 -7.53 -12.30 -6.99
N LEU A 47 -6.72 -11.27 -7.23
CA LEU A 47 -6.86 -10.34 -8.36
C LEU A 47 -6.89 -11.07 -9.71
N ARG A 48 -6.02 -12.07 -9.91
CA ARG A 48 -6.00 -12.89 -11.12
C ARG A 48 -7.29 -13.69 -11.30
N LYS A 49 -7.85 -14.22 -10.21
CA LYS A 49 -9.09 -15.02 -10.27
C LYS A 49 -10.33 -14.19 -10.52
N THR A 50 -10.30 -12.92 -10.16
CA THR A 50 -11.41 -11.99 -10.37
C THR A 50 -11.19 -11.06 -11.56
N GLU A 51 -10.08 -11.22 -12.30
CA GLU A 51 -9.69 -10.30 -13.39
C GLU A 51 -9.74 -8.83 -12.96
N CYS A 52 -9.25 -8.56 -11.74
CA CYS A 52 -9.31 -7.25 -11.07
C CYS A 52 -10.73 -6.65 -10.85
N HIS A 53 -11.80 -7.33 -11.28
CA HIS A 53 -13.21 -7.00 -11.00
C HIS A 53 -13.61 -7.41 -9.57
N CYS A 54 -12.98 -6.77 -8.59
CA CYS A 54 -13.18 -7.04 -7.18
C CYS A 54 -12.95 -5.79 -6.33
N GLN A 55 -13.21 -5.92 -5.03
CA GLN A 55 -12.82 -4.92 -4.04
C GLN A 55 -11.82 -5.54 -3.06
N ILE A 56 -10.88 -4.73 -2.60
CA ILE A 56 -9.97 -5.09 -1.50
C ILE A 56 -10.27 -4.19 -0.32
N LEU A 57 -10.48 -4.78 0.86
CA LEU A 57 -10.65 -4.08 2.13
C LEU A 57 -9.50 -4.47 3.07
N ASN A 58 -8.57 -3.55 3.30
CA ASN A 58 -7.45 -3.75 4.21
C ASN A 58 -7.80 -3.19 5.60
N LEU A 59 -8.02 -4.09 6.55
CA LEU A 59 -8.42 -3.78 7.93
C LEU A 59 -7.18 -3.63 8.82
N GLY A 60 -7.05 -2.50 9.49
CA GLY A 60 -5.82 -2.16 10.23
C GLY A 60 -4.65 -1.88 9.29
N ALA A 61 -4.91 -1.17 8.19
CA ALA A 61 -3.94 -0.97 7.11
C ALA A 61 -2.70 -0.17 7.54
N GLY A 62 -2.77 0.63 8.61
CA GLY A 62 -1.65 1.42 9.07
C GLY A 62 -1.09 2.34 7.96
N MET A 63 0.20 2.21 7.71
CA MET A 63 0.94 2.95 6.67
C MET A 63 1.23 2.06 5.45
N ASP A 64 0.38 1.06 5.18
CA ASP A 64 0.53 0.14 4.06
C ASP A 64 0.57 0.88 2.70
N THR A 65 1.35 0.31 1.78
CA THR A 65 1.68 0.89 0.47
C THR A 65 1.17 0.05 -0.70
N THR A 66 0.38 -1.00 -0.41
CA THR A 66 -0.05 -1.99 -1.41
C THR A 66 -0.82 -1.34 -2.55
N PHE A 67 -1.67 -0.34 -2.29
CA PHE A 67 -2.39 0.39 -3.33
C PHE A 67 -1.45 0.90 -4.44
N TRP A 68 -0.41 1.67 -4.08
CA TRP A 68 0.51 2.23 -5.07
C TRP A 68 1.35 1.14 -5.75
N ARG A 69 1.79 0.11 -5.01
CA ARG A 69 2.53 -1.02 -5.59
C ARG A 69 1.68 -1.81 -6.59
N LEU A 70 0.39 -2.00 -6.33
CA LEU A 70 -0.53 -2.62 -7.29
C LEU A 70 -0.78 -1.73 -8.51
N LYS A 71 -0.85 -0.41 -8.33
CA LYS A 71 -0.95 0.55 -9.44
C LYS A 71 0.24 0.48 -10.39
N ASP A 72 1.46 0.44 -9.85
CA ASP A 72 2.67 0.32 -10.68
C ASP A 72 2.73 -0.99 -11.47
N GLU A 73 2.06 -2.04 -10.97
CA GLU A 73 1.97 -3.34 -11.62
C GLU A 73 0.74 -3.48 -12.54
N ASP A 74 -0.09 -2.43 -12.68
CA ASP A 74 -1.36 -2.46 -13.41
C ASP A 74 -2.35 -3.54 -12.90
N LEU A 75 -2.38 -3.73 -11.58
CA LEU A 75 -3.18 -4.75 -10.88
C LEU A 75 -4.17 -4.12 -9.88
N LEU A 76 -4.65 -2.90 -10.14
CA LEU A 76 -5.62 -2.28 -9.25
C LEU A 76 -6.96 -3.01 -9.28
N PRO A 77 -7.59 -3.28 -8.12
CA PRO A 77 -8.97 -3.73 -8.07
C PRO A 77 -9.92 -2.59 -8.46
N SER A 78 -11.19 -2.90 -8.75
CA SER A 78 -12.24 -1.89 -8.96
C SER A 78 -12.34 -0.86 -7.82
N LYS A 79 -12.08 -1.28 -6.57
CA LYS A 79 -11.94 -0.36 -5.43
C LYS A 79 -11.02 -0.92 -4.35
N TYR A 80 -10.18 -0.06 -3.78
CA TYR A 80 -9.29 -0.40 -2.67
C TYR A 80 -9.67 0.46 -1.46
N PHE A 81 -10.03 -0.20 -0.36
CA PHE A 81 -10.44 0.43 0.88
C PHE A 81 -9.44 0.13 1.98
N GLU A 82 -9.17 1.12 2.80
CA GLU A 82 -8.38 0.98 4.02
C GLU A 82 -9.19 1.47 5.21
N VAL A 83 -9.13 0.71 6.30
CA VAL A 83 -9.78 1.08 7.57
C VAL A 83 -8.74 1.00 8.67
N ASP A 84 -8.67 2.04 9.49
CA ASP A 84 -7.83 2.08 10.68
C ASP A 84 -8.41 3.09 11.69
N PHE A 85 -7.82 3.18 12.89
CA PHE A 85 -8.22 4.17 13.88
C PHE A 85 -8.05 5.61 13.34
N PRO A 86 -8.92 6.54 13.74
CA PRO A 86 -8.92 7.92 13.23
C PRO A 86 -7.55 8.62 13.33
N MET A 87 -6.79 8.36 14.39
CA MET A 87 -5.45 8.92 14.59
C MET A 87 -4.46 8.44 13.51
N ILE A 88 -4.51 7.16 13.14
CA ILE A 88 -3.64 6.58 12.11
C ILE A 88 -4.03 7.11 10.73
N VAL A 89 -5.33 7.13 10.43
CA VAL A 89 -5.87 7.68 9.18
C VAL A 89 -5.47 9.15 9.03
N THR A 90 -5.63 9.97 10.07
CA THR A 90 -5.24 11.39 10.06
C THR A 90 -3.76 11.56 9.72
N ARG A 91 -2.89 10.74 10.31
CA ARG A 91 -1.44 10.76 10.03
C ARG A 91 -1.15 10.36 8.58
N LYS A 92 -1.82 9.34 8.04
CA LYS A 92 -1.67 8.91 6.64
C LYS A 92 -2.13 10.01 5.68
N LEU A 93 -3.31 10.58 5.91
CA LEU A 93 -3.86 11.69 5.12
C LEU A 93 -2.94 12.90 5.12
N HIS A 94 -2.30 13.23 6.25
CA HIS A 94 -1.30 14.30 6.30
C HIS A 94 -0.12 14.01 5.36
N SER A 95 0.44 12.79 5.38
CA SER A 95 1.50 12.39 4.44
C SER A 95 1.06 12.50 2.97
N LEU A 96 -0.18 12.11 2.65
CA LEU A 96 -0.72 12.23 1.29
C LEU A 96 -0.83 13.69 0.84
N LYS A 97 -1.40 14.56 1.67
CA LYS A 97 -1.60 15.98 1.35
C LYS A 97 -0.29 16.72 1.07
N VAL A 98 0.78 16.36 1.78
CA VAL A 98 2.09 17.03 1.64
C VAL A 98 2.90 16.47 0.46
N LYS A 99 2.50 15.34 -0.13
CA LYS A 99 3.25 14.63 -1.18
C LYS A 99 2.36 14.38 -2.40
N PRO A 100 2.32 15.30 -3.38
CA PRO A 100 1.41 15.22 -4.52
C PRO A 100 1.46 13.90 -5.29
N PHE A 101 2.64 13.30 -5.49
CA PHE A 101 2.76 12.02 -6.21
C PHE A 101 2.10 10.83 -5.48
N LEU A 102 1.82 10.92 -4.17
CA LEU A 102 1.03 9.91 -3.46
C LEU A 102 -0.47 10.15 -3.64
N LEU A 103 -0.88 11.42 -3.73
CA LEU A 103 -2.27 11.83 -3.78
C LEU A 103 -2.86 11.80 -5.20
N GLN A 104 -2.09 12.22 -6.21
CA GLN A 104 -2.52 12.28 -7.61
C GLN A 104 -3.09 10.94 -8.12
N PRO A 105 -2.40 9.79 -7.94
CA PRO A 105 -2.95 8.48 -8.30
C PRO A 105 -4.32 8.15 -7.72
N ILE A 106 -4.63 8.69 -6.54
CA ILE A 106 -5.91 8.46 -5.87
C ILE A 106 -7.00 9.35 -6.47
N ILE A 107 -6.68 10.62 -6.74
CA ILE A 107 -7.62 11.58 -7.33
C ILE A 107 -8.01 11.15 -8.75
N GLU A 108 -7.04 10.77 -9.58
CA GLU A 108 -7.25 10.36 -10.97
C GLU A 108 -8.27 9.22 -11.07
N LEU A 109 -8.15 8.21 -10.20
CA LEU A 109 -9.10 7.08 -10.15
C LEU A 109 -10.51 7.49 -9.70
N HIS A 110 -10.65 8.54 -8.89
CA HIS A 110 -11.95 9.04 -8.43
C HIS A 110 -12.61 9.97 -9.44
N SER A 111 -11.85 10.61 -10.33
CA SER A 111 -12.39 11.47 -11.39
C SER A 111 -13.07 10.68 -12.51
N GLU A 112 -12.83 9.38 -12.61
CA GLU A 112 -13.48 8.47 -13.58
C GLU A 112 -14.81 7.87 -13.07
N ASP A 113 -15.29 8.24 -11.88
CA ASP A 113 -16.55 7.72 -11.31
C ASP A 113 -17.77 8.33 -12.07
N PRO A 114 -18.54 7.55 -12.87
CA PRO A 114 -19.61 8.08 -13.74
C PRO A 114 -20.84 8.61 -12.98
N LEU A 115 -20.85 8.54 -11.65
CA LEU A 115 -21.99 8.86 -10.79
C LEU A 115 -22.10 10.36 -10.43
N GLN A 116 -21.39 11.25 -11.15
CA GLN A 116 -21.53 12.70 -11.00
C GLN A 116 -22.41 13.39 -12.07
N ASN A 117 -23.17 12.65 -12.88
CA ASN A 117 -24.20 13.20 -13.77
C ASN A 117 -25.59 12.63 -13.48
#